data_AF-A0A947DKU7-F1
#
_entry.id   AF-A0A947DKU7-F1
#
_cell.length_a   1.000
_cell.length_b   1.000
_cell.length_c   1.000
_cell.angle_alpha   90.00
_cell.angle_beta   90.00
_cell.angle_gamma   90.00
#
_symmetry.space_group_name_H-M   'P 1'
#
loop_
_entity.id
_entity.type
_entity.pdbx_description
1 polymer ?
#
loop_
_entity_poly.entity_id
_entity_poly.type
_entity_poly.pdbx_seq_one_letter_code
_entity_poly.pdbx_strand_id
1 'polypeptide(L)'
;MSIAGPPRFDTAEGRDAYNRELRAVAGPWRLAGLALILAGAGLGATDRYTEMSLPAWTTQAVFALIVAGWALMMVAIFKRTMYHRRRLAGLPEKK
;
A
#
# COMPACT_ATOMS: atom_id res chain seq x y z
N MET A 1 -12.94 -17.71 -7.40
CA MET A 1 -14.39 -17.67 -7.61
C MET A 1 -14.78 -16.23 -7.94
N SER A 2 -14.95 -15.94 -9.23
CA SER A 2 -15.24 -14.58 -9.71
C SER A 2 -16.69 -14.23 -9.39
N ILE A 3 -16.90 -13.27 -8.49
CA ILE A 3 -18.23 -12.77 -8.12
C ILE A 3 -18.67 -11.77 -9.20
N ALA A 4 -19.10 -12.28 -10.34
CA ALA A 4 -19.56 -11.49 -11.49
C ALA A 4 -20.99 -10.96 -11.27
N GLY A 5 -21.21 -10.23 -10.18
CA GLY A 5 -22.43 -9.51 -9.86
C GLY A 5 -22.14 -8.22 -9.07
N PRO A 6 -23.10 -7.28 -8.99
CA PRO A 6 -22.96 -6.06 -8.19
C PRO A 6 -22.63 -6.41 -6.72
N PRO A 7 -21.81 -5.62 -6.00
CA PRO A 7 -21.52 -5.89 -4.60
C PRO A 7 -22.81 -5.94 -3.77
N ARG A 8 -22.97 -7.00 -2.99
CA ARG A 8 -24.12 -7.17 -2.09
C ARG A 8 -23.87 -6.40 -0.80
N PHE A 9 -24.61 -5.31 -0.60
CA PHE A 9 -24.55 -4.50 0.63
C PHE A 9 -25.69 -4.82 1.62
N ASP A 10 -26.68 -5.57 1.15
CA ASP A 10 -27.88 -6.00 1.87
C ASP A 10 -27.56 -7.01 2.99
N THR A 11 -26.50 -7.80 2.86
CA THR A 11 -26.08 -8.80 3.86
C THR A 11 -24.75 -8.45 4.53
N ALA A 12 -24.55 -8.97 5.75
CA ALA A 12 -23.27 -8.81 6.45
C ALA A 12 -22.14 -9.57 5.73
N GLU A 13 -22.42 -10.78 5.25
CA GLU A 13 -21.43 -11.57 4.50
C GLU A 13 -21.01 -10.89 3.19
N GLY A 14 -21.94 -10.19 2.52
CA GLY A 14 -21.68 -9.45 1.29
C GLY A 14 -20.74 -8.25 1.52
N ARG A 15 -20.97 -7.51 2.61
CA ARG A 15 -20.08 -6.40 3.02
C ARG A 15 -18.69 -6.90 3.38
N ASP A 16 -18.58 -8.02 4.09
CA ASP A 16 -17.29 -8.60 4.47
C ASP A 16 -16.51 -9.14 3.27
N ALA A 17 -17.18 -9.79 2.32
CA ALA A 17 -16.58 -10.22 1.07
C ALA A 17 -16.01 -9.03 0.28
N TYR A 18 -16.80 -7.94 0.18
CA TYR A 18 -16.35 -6.71 -0.49
C TYR A 18 -15.18 -6.03 0.23
N ASN A 19 -15.19 -6.01 1.57
CA ASN A 19 -14.09 -5.48 2.36
C ASN A 19 -12.79 -6.29 2.19
N ARG A 20 -12.88 -7.62 2.08
CA ARG A 20 -11.73 -8.49 1.78
C ARG A 20 -11.17 -8.22 0.39
N GLU A 21 -12.04 -8.05 -0.61
CA GLU A 21 -11.66 -7.69 -1.97
C GLU A 21 -10.91 -6.34 -2.01
N LEU A 22 -11.45 -5.31 -1.35
CA LEU A 22 -10.80 -4.00 -1.25
C LEU A 22 -9.44 -4.06 -0.52
N ARG A 23 -9.33 -4.91 0.52
CA ARG A 23 -8.06 -5.11 1.23
C ARG A 23 -7.01 -5.80 0.35
N ALA A 24 -7.39 -6.75 -0.49
CA ALA A 24 -6.47 -7.42 -1.40
C ALA A 24 -5.85 -6.44 -2.42
N VAL A 25 -6.62 -5.46 -2.91
CA VAL A 25 -6.13 -4.46 -3.89
C VAL A 25 -5.12 -3.49 -3.26
N ALA A 26 -5.36 -3.04 -2.04
CA ALA A 26 -4.51 -2.03 -1.39
C ALA A 26 -3.40 -2.62 -0.49
N GLY A 27 -3.53 -3.90 -0.11
CA GLY A 27 -2.64 -4.59 0.83
C GLY A 27 -1.17 -4.60 0.42
N PRO A 28 -0.82 -5.09 -0.78
CA PRO A 28 0.57 -5.16 -1.23
C PRO A 28 1.26 -3.79 -1.26
N TRP A 29 0.55 -2.74 -1.70
CA TRP A 29 1.08 -1.38 -1.75
C TRP A 29 1.34 -0.79 -0.36
N ARG A 30 0.45 -1.07 0.60
CA ARG A 30 0.63 -0.67 2.00
C ARG A 30 1.82 -1.38 2.65
N LEU A 31 1.97 -2.68 2.40
CA LEU A 31 3.10 -3.46 2.92
C LEU A 31 4.43 -3.00 2.32
N ALA A 32 4.47 -2.76 1.01
CA ALA A 32 5.66 -2.24 0.34
C ALA A 32 6.06 -0.85 0.86
N GLY A 33 5.08 0.05 1.03
CA GLY A 33 5.33 1.38 1.62
C GLY A 33 5.84 1.31 3.06
N LEU A 34 5.24 0.45 3.88
CA LEU A 34 5.69 0.22 5.25
C LEU A 34 7.11 -0.36 5.29
N ALA A 35 7.41 -1.34 4.44
CA ALA A 35 8.75 -1.94 4.36
C ALA A 35 9.82 -0.90 4.01
N LEU A 36 9.53 0.02 3.10
CA LEU A 36 10.44 1.12 2.75
C LEU A 36 10.67 2.09 3.91
N ILE A 37 9.61 2.46 4.64
CA ILE A 37 9.74 3.32 5.83
C ILE A 37 10.58 2.63 6.90
N LEU A 38 10.32 1.33 7.16
CA LEU A 38 11.10 0.55 8.13
C LEU A 38 12.56 0.39 7.70
N ALA A 39 12.83 0.19 6.41
CA ALA A 39 14.19 0.15 5.88
C ALA A 39 14.91 1.49 6.07
N GLY A 40 14.25 2.62 5.78
CA GLY A 40 14.81 3.96 6.02
C GLY A 40 15.06 4.23 7.50
N ALA A 41 14.12 3.86 8.37
CA ALA A 41 14.28 3.99 9.81
C ALA A 41 15.42 3.11 10.36
N GLY A 42 15.54 1.87 9.89
CA GLY A 42 16.61 0.96 10.28
C GLY A 42 17.98 1.45 9.82
N LEU A 43 18.07 1.97 8.60
CA LEU A 43 19.30 2.57 8.05
C LEU A 43 19.71 3.84 8.82
N GLY A 44 18.75 4.71 9.13
CA GLY A 44 19.01 5.89 9.95
C GLY A 44 19.40 5.55 11.39
N ALA A 45 18.80 4.50 11.97
CA ALA A 45 19.17 4.03 13.30
C ALA A 45 20.58 3.43 13.33
N THR A 46 20.96 2.67 12.30
CA THR A 46 22.34 2.15 12.20
C THR A 46 23.34 3.28 12.04
N ASP A 47 23.08 4.25 11.16
CA ASP A 47 23.91 5.46 11.01
C ASP A 47 24.08 6.24 12.33
N ARG A 48 22.99 6.33 13.12
CA ARG A 48 22.97 7.20 14.30
C ARG A 48 23.48 6.54 15.59
N TYR A 49 23.26 5.25 15.75
CA TYR A 49 23.46 4.53 17.02
C TYR A 49 24.56 3.48 16.97
N THR A 50 25.24 3.30 15.83
CA THR A 50 26.39 2.41 15.70
C THR A 50 27.62 3.20 15.29
N GLU A 51 28.83 2.69 15.58
CA GLU A 51 30.10 3.27 15.11
C GLU A 51 30.42 2.88 13.65
N MET A 52 29.43 2.37 12.92
CA MET A 52 29.62 1.99 11.53
C MET A 52 29.79 3.25 10.68
N SER A 53 30.97 3.38 10.05
CA SER A 53 31.20 4.44 9.07
C SER A 53 30.35 4.18 7.83
N LEU A 54 29.20 4.83 7.76
CA LEU A 54 28.33 4.78 6.58
C LEU A 54 28.71 5.90 5.58
N PRO A 55 28.44 5.69 4.28
CA PRO A 55 28.73 6.70 3.26
C PRO A 55 27.99 8.01 3.49
N ALA A 56 28.55 9.13 3.03
CA ALA A 56 27.93 10.46 3.17
C ALA A 56 26.53 10.58 2.52
N TRP A 57 26.19 9.72 1.56
CA TRP A 57 24.88 9.70 0.91
C TRP A 57 23.79 8.99 1.74
N THR A 58 24.14 8.38 2.88
CA THR A 58 23.22 7.60 3.73
C THR A 58 22.02 8.42 4.17
N THR A 59 22.22 9.66 4.62
CA THR A 59 21.13 10.55 5.02
C THR A 59 20.15 10.80 3.87
N GLN A 60 20.65 11.02 2.65
CA GLN A 60 19.78 11.20 1.47
C GLN A 60 19.00 9.94 1.14
N ALA A 61 19.62 8.75 1.27
CA ALA A 61 18.91 7.49 1.07
C ALA A 61 17.83 7.24 2.11
N VAL A 62 18.06 7.57 3.40
CA VAL A 62 17.03 7.49 4.44
C VAL A 62 15.82 8.35 4.06
N PHE A 63 16.04 9.60 3.66
CA PHE A 63 14.95 10.47 3.22
C PHE A 63 14.25 9.94 1.96
N ALA A 64 15.00 9.44 0.98
CA ALA A 64 14.44 8.86 -0.24
C ALA A 64 13.54 7.65 0.05
N LEU A 65 13.96 6.77 0.97
CA LEU A 65 13.19 5.60 1.39
C LEU A 65 11.89 6.00 2.10
N ILE A 66 11.95 6.99 2.98
CA ILE A 66 10.76 7.50 3.69
C ILE A 66 9.78 8.13 2.70
N VAL A 67 10.26 9.00 1.80
CA VAL A 67 9.43 9.66 0.79
C VAL A 67 8.81 8.63 -0.17
N ALA A 68 9.58 7.65 -0.63
CA ALA A 68 9.09 6.57 -1.48
C ALA A 68 8.03 5.72 -0.76
N GLY A 69 8.24 5.41 0.52
CA GLY A 69 7.27 4.68 1.33
C GLY A 69 5.93 5.42 1.48
N TRP A 70 5.98 6.73 1.72
CA TRP A 70 4.79 7.60 1.72
C TRP A 70 4.11 7.66 0.35
N ALA A 71 4.88 7.75 -0.74
CA ALA A 71 4.33 7.75 -2.09
C ALA A 71 3.56 6.44 -2.38
N LEU A 72 4.07 5.29 -1.95
CA LEU A 72 3.35 4.01 -2.09
C LEU A 72 2.07 3.94 -1.25
N MET A 73 2.05 4.55 -0.05
CA MET A 73 0.81 4.68 0.70
C MET A 73 -0.23 5.51 -0.05
N MET A 74 0.18 6.60 -0.70
CA MET A 74 -0.71 7.40 -1.56
C MET A 74 -1.22 6.56 -2.74
N VAL A 75 -0.35 5.81 -3.41
CA VAL A 75 -0.76 4.90 -4.50
C VAL A 75 -1.78 3.86 -4.02
N ALA A 76 -1.62 3.31 -2.82
CA ALA A 76 -2.57 2.37 -2.25
C ALA A 76 -3.98 2.98 -2.08
N ILE A 77 -4.04 4.24 -1.62
CA ILE A 77 -5.30 4.99 -1.48
C ILE A 77 -5.92 5.21 -2.87
N PHE A 78 -5.14 5.67 -3.84
CA PHE A 78 -5.61 5.89 -5.21
C PHE A 78 -6.13 4.61 -5.87
N LYS A 79 -5.39 3.49 -5.76
CA LYS A 79 -5.79 2.18 -6.27
C LYS A 79 -7.12 1.73 -5.66
N ARG A 80 -7.28 1.88 -4.34
CA ARG A 80 -8.53 1.56 -3.64
C ARG A 80 -9.70 2.41 -4.15
N THR A 81 -9.49 3.71 -4.28
CA THR A 81 -10.53 4.65 -4.74
C THR A 81 -10.90 4.39 -6.20
N MET A 82 -9.92 4.16 -7.07
CA MET A 82 -10.14 3.85 -8.48
C MET A 82 -10.90 2.53 -8.64
N TYR A 83 -10.51 1.50 -7.88
CA TYR A 83 -11.17 0.20 -7.89
C TYR A 83 -12.61 0.30 -7.40
N HIS A 84 -12.85 1.03 -6.30
CA HIS A 84 -14.20 1.28 -5.77
C HIS A 84 -15.08 1.98 -6.81
N ARG A 85 -14.58 3.05 -7.45
CA ARG A 85 -15.30 3.75 -8.52
C ARG A 85 -15.59 2.85 -9.72
N ARG A 86 -14.62 2.05 -10.17
CA ARG A 86 -14.81 1.10 -11.29
C ARG A 86 -15.85 0.03 -10.98
N ARG A 87 -15.81 -0.54 -9.77
CA ARG A 87 -16.79 -1.53 -9.30
C ARG A 87 -18.19 -0.95 -9.18
N LEU A 88 -18.35 0.28 -8.71
CA LEU A 88 -19.66 0.96 -8.66
C LEU A 88 -20.19 1.32 -10.06
N ALA A 89 -19.31 1.63 -11.01
CA ALA A 89 -19.67 1.93 -12.39
C ALA A 89 -20.00 0.68 -13.23
N GLY A 90 -19.87 -0.54 -12.68
CA GLY A 90 -20.11 -1.79 -13.41
C GLY A 90 -19.09 -2.11 -14.51
N LEU A 91 -17.93 -1.43 -14.51
CA LEU A 91 -16.91 -1.61 -15.55
C LEU A 91 -16.12 -2.91 -15.31
N PRO A 92 -16.02 -3.82 -16.30
CA PRO A 92 -15.22 -5.03 -16.16
C PRO A 92 -13.73 -4.68 -16.04
N GLU A 93 -13.04 -5.33 -15.10
CA GLU A 93 -11.59 -5.19 -14.95
C GLU A 93 -10.90 -5.84 -16.16
N LYS A 94 -10.15 -5.06 -16.95
CA LYS A 94 -9.32 -5.61 -18.02
C LYS A 94 -8.25 -6.50 -17.38
N LYS A 95 -8.34 -7.80 -17.68
CA LYS A 95 -7.35 -8.84 -17.35
C LYS A 95 -5.96 -8.48 -17.84
#